data_AF-A0A5E7SG17-F1
#
_entry.id   AF-A0A5E7SG17-F1
#
_cell.length_a   1.000
_cell.length_b   1.000
_cell.length_c   1.000
_cell.angle_alpha   90.00
_cell.angle_beta   90.00
_cell.angle_gamma   90.00
#
_symmetry.space_group_name_H-M   'P 1'
#
loop_
_entity.id
_entity.type
_entity.pdbx_description
1 polymer ?
#
loop_
_entity_poly.entity_id
_entity_poly.type
_entity_poly.pdbx_seq_one_letter_code
_entity_poly.pdbx_strand_id
1 'polypeptide(L)'
;MSDGGFSTDSGDHQKIDMLPDSIENKEIYKARLKTLRDDRNLCDYSHLATENDLLINVADARTLVTNFMSDSKQFLLDKGVQL
;
A
#
# COMPACT_ATOMS: atom_id res chain seq x y z
N MET A 1 30.75 -9.04 17.63
CA MET A 1 30.42 -8.37 16.36
C MET A 1 28.93 -8.52 16.21
N SER A 2 28.16 -7.46 16.46
CA SER A 2 26.71 -7.47 16.30
C SER A 2 26.42 -7.16 14.84
N ASP A 3 26.09 -8.17 14.05
CA ASP A 3 25.53 -7.93 12.73
C ASP A 3 24.24 -7.12 12.93
N GLY A 4 24.29 -5.84 12.55
CA GLY A 4 23.14 -4.94 12.46
C GLY A 4 22.28 -5.33 11.25
N GLY A 5 21.86 -6.60 11.19
CA GLY A 5 20.95 -7.09 10.17
C GLY A 5 19.58 -6.50 10.41
N PHE A 6 19.30 -5.33 9.82
CA PHE A 6 17.95 -4.83 9.72
C PHE A 6 17.16 -5.77 8.82
N SER A 7 16.06 -6.32 9.33
CA SER A 7 15.14 -7.12 8.54
C SER A 7 14.60 -6.25 7.40
N THR A 8 14.88 -6.65 6.16
CA THR A 8 14.28 -6.03 4.97
C THR A 8 12.86 -6.53 4.72
N ASP A 9 12.42 -7.57 5.43
CA ASP A 9 11.09 -8.13 5.29
C ASP A 9 10.04 -7.13 5.76
N SER A 10 9.07 -6.85 4.90
CA SER A 10 7.91 -6.01 5.22
C SER A 10 6.98 -6.76 6.18
N GLY A 11 7.27 -6.66 7.47
CA GLY A 11 6.53 -7.33 8.55
C GLY A 11 5.20 -6.66 8.91
N ASP A 12 5.05 -5.37 8.59
CA ASP A 12 3.85 -4.59 8.86
C ASP A 12 2.77 -4.80 7.77
N HIS A 13 1.50 -4.60 8.13
CA HIS A 13 0.36 -4.69 7.20
C HIS A 13 0.23 -6.03 6.43
N GLN A 14 0.37 -7.16 7.14
CA GLN A 14 0.41 -8.51 6.55
C GLN A 14 -0.85 -8.95 5.78
N LYS A 15 -1.99 -8.30 5.98
CA LYS A 15 -3.29 -8.66 5.37
C LYS A 15 -3.83 -7.56 4.44
N ILE A 16 -2.94 -6.80 3.82
CA ILE A 16 -3.31 -5.65 2.96
C ILE A 16 -4.12 -6.03 1.72
N ASP A 17 -4.18 -7.32 1.39
CA ASP A 17 -4.93 -7.89 0.26
C ASP A 17 -6.29 -8.48 0.66
N MET A 18 -6.67 -8.40 1.94
CA MET A 18 -7.96 -8.84 2.46
C MET A 18 -8.98 -7.69 2.48
N LEU A 19 -9.40 -7.25 1.29
CA LEU A 19 -10.41 -6.20 1.14
C LEU A 19 -11.84 -6.76 1.12
N PRO A 20 -12.85 -6.03 1.63
CA PRO A 20 -14.27 -6.38 1.49
C PRO A 20 -14.69 -6.57 0.02
N ASP A 21 -15.51 -7.58 -0.26
CA ASP A 21 -15.93 -7.93 -1.63
C ASP A 21 -16.70 -6.83 -2.37
N SER A 22 -17.37 -5.94 -1.63
CA SER A 22 -18.18 -4.87 -2.20
C SER A 22 -17.41 -3.56 -2.44
N ILE A 23 -16.09 -3.53 -2.23
CA ILE A 23 -15.27 -2.39 -2.66
C ILE A 23 -15.10 -2.48 -4.18
N GLU A 24 -15.45 -1.40 -4.88
CA GLU A 24 -15.22 -1.28 -6.32
C GLU A 24 -13.71 -1.44 -6.62
N ASN A 25 -13.36 -2.05 -7.75
CA ASN A 25 -11.95 -2.25 -8.14
C ASN A 25 -11.09 -3.07 -7.15
N LYS A 26 -11.70 -3.80 -6.21
CA LYS A 26 -11.00 -4.61 -5.19
C LYS A 26 -9.81 -5.40 -5.73
N GLU A 27 -9.96 -6.12 -6.83
CA GLU A 27 -8.88 -6.98 -7.36
C GLU A 27 -7.67 -6.17 -7.84
N ILE A 28 -7.91 -4.95 -8.36
CA ILE A 28 -6.83 -4.03 -8.72
C ILE A 28 -6.07 -3.59 -7.46
N TYR A 29 -6.79 -3.17 -6.42
CA TYR A 29 -6.19 -2.76 -5.16
C TYR A 29 -5.43 -3.89 -4.49
N LYS A 30 -6.02 -5.09 -4.45
CA LYS A 30 -5.41 -6.30 -3.91
C LYS A 30 -4.04 -6.60 -4.53
N ALA A 31 -3.94 -6.48 -5.85
CA ALA A 31 -2.69 -6.70 -6.57
C ALA A 31 -1.66 -5.61 -6.30
N ARG A 32 -2.09 -4.34 -6.20
CA ARG A 32 -1.19 -3.18 -6.17
C ARG A 32 -0.80 -2.71 -4.77
N LEU A 33 -1.62 -2.94 -3.75
CA LEU A 33 -1.32 -2.52 -2.38
C LEU A 33 -0.11 -3.25 -1.80
N LYS A 34 0.15 -4.50 -2.22
CA LYS A 34 1.38 -5.21 -1.84
C LYS A 34 2.62 -4.48 -2.34
N THR A 35 2.61 -4.08 -3.62
CA THR A 35 3.68 -3.27 -4.22
C THR A 35 3.88 -1.96 -3.48
N LEU A 36 2.80 -1.23 -3.17
CA LEU A 36 2.90 0.01 -2.39
C LEU A 36 3.47 -0.20 -0.99
N ARG A 37 3.15 -1.32 -0.33
CA ARG A 37 3.71 -1.65 0.98
C ARG A 37 5.22 -1.90 0.89
N ASP A 38 5.65 -2.63 -0.13
CA ASP A 38 7.06 -2.95 -0.32
C ASP A 38 7.88 -1.68 -0.67
N ASP A 39 7.33 -0.80 -1.52
CA ASP A 39 7.89 0.53 -1.82
C ASP A 39 7.93 1.43 -0.58
N ARG A 40 6.89 1.40 0.26
CA ARG A 40 6.86 2.13 1.55
C ARG A 40 7.95 1.62 2.49
N ASN A 41 8.10 0.30 2.59
CA ASN A 41 9.14 -0.33 3.39
C ASN A 41 10.55 0.06 2.91
N LEU A 42 10.77 0.08 1.61
CA LEU A 42 12.01 0.56 1.01
C LEU A 42 12.28 2.04 1.40
N CYS A 43 11.28 2.91 1.25
CA CYS A 43 11.39 4.32 1.61
C CYS A 43 11.70 4.53 3.10
N ASP A 44 11.04 3.78 3.98
CA ASP A 44 11.14 3.95 5.43
C ASP A 44 12.48 3.45 5.99
N TYR A 45 13.00 2.35 5.45
CA TYR A 45 14.10 1.62 6.06
C TYR A 45 15.42 1.66 5.27
N SER A 46 15.42 2.06 3.98
CA SER A 46 16.63 2.14 3.18
C SER A 46 17.10 3.58 2.98
N HIS A 47 18.21 3.95 3.62
CA HIS A 47 18.84 5.27 3.46
C HIS A 47 19.56 5.47 2.12
N LEU A 48 19.71 4.40 1.34
CA LEU A 48 20.38 4.41 0.04
C LEU A 48 19.39 4.31 -1.13
N ALA A 49 18.11 4.05 -0.86
CA ALA A 49 17.09 3.95 -1.89
C ALA A 49 16.86 5.29 -2.57
N THR A 50 16.57 5.20 -3.86
CA THR A 50 16.22 6.30 -4.74
C THR A 50 14.85 6.05 -5.36
N GLU A 51 14.27 7.06 -5.99
CA GLU A 51 12.97 6.93 -6.66
C GLU A 51 12.97 5.86 -7.78
N ASN A 52 14.13 5.60 -8.40
CA ASN A 52 14.26 4.57 -9.43
C ASN A 52 14.20 3.14 -8.88
N ASP A 53 14.35 2.97 -7.57
CA ASP A 53 14.26 1.66 -6.91
C ASP A 53 12.80 1.29 -6.59
N LEU A 54 11.84 2.20 -6.79
CA LEU A 54 10.42 1.95 -6.60
C LEU A 54 9.84 1.04 -7.68
N LEU A 55 8.97 0.13 -7.27
CA LEU A 55 8.27 -0.82 -8.14
C LEU A 55 7.11 -0.18 -8.90
N ILE A 56 6.53 0.89 -8.36
CA ILE A 56 5.56 1.74 -9.04
C ILE A 56 6.05 3.20 -9.01
N ASN A 57 5.90 3.92 -10.12
CA ASN A 57 6.27 5.33 -10.15
C ASN A 57 5.31 6.16 -9.28
N VAL A 58 5.79 7.34 -8.85
CA VAL A 58 5.08 8.21 -7.91
C VAL A 58 3.71 8.68 -8.45
N ALA A 59 3.59 8.92 -9.75
CA ALA A 59 2.34 9.38 -10.35
C ALA A 59 1.24 8.29 -10.31
N ASP A 60 1.62 7.07 -10.65
CA ASP A 60 0.71 5.91 -10.61
C ASP A 60 0.36 5.54 -9.16
N ALA A 61 1.33 5.62 -8.23
CA ALA A 61 1.08 5.43 -6.81
C ALA A 61 0.06 6.44 -6.27
N ARG A 62 0.20 7.72 -6.62
CA ARG A 62 -0.75 8.78 -6.24
C ARG A 62 -2.16 8.52 -6.79
N THR A 63 -2.25 8.13 -8.05
CA THR A 63 -3.54 7.82 -8.70
C THR A 63 -4.21 6.63 -8.01
N LEU A 64 -3.46 5.56 -7.78
CA LEU A 64 -3.93 4.36 -7.09
C LEU A 64 -4.47 4.67 -5.69
N VAL A 65 -3.71 5.42 -4.87
CA VAL A 65 -4.12 5.78 -3.51
C VAL A 65 -5.34 6.70 -3.52
N THR A 66 -5.39 7.66 -4.45
CA THR A 66 -6.54 8.57 -4.58
C THR A 66 -7.82 7.80 -4.87
N ASN A 67 -7.78 6.89 -5.84
CA ASN A 67 -8.92 6.05 -6.19
C ASN A 67 -9.29 5.12 -5.03
N PHE A 68 -8.31 4.45 -4.42
CA PHE A 68 -8.55 3.56 -3.28
C PHE A 68 -9.23 4.27 -2.11
N MET A 69 -8.81 5.50 -1.78
CA MET A 69 -9.42 6.30 -0.73
C MET A 69 -10.84 6.74 -1.10
N SER A 70 -11.10 7.07 -2.36
CA SER A 70 -12.44 7.38 -2.86
C SER A 70 -13.39 6.19 -2.73
N ASP A 71 -12.98 5.03 -3.23
CA ASP A 71 -13.80 3.81 -3.23
C ASP A 71 -14.01 3.29 -1.79
N SER A 72 -12.99 3.42 -0.94
CA SER A 72 -13.11 3.10 0.50
C SER A 72 -14.07 4.06 1.21
N LYS A 73 -14.01 5.35 0.89
CA LYS A 73 -14.94 6.35 1.43
C LYS A 73 -16.37 6.01 1.05
N GLN A 74 -16.62 5.72 -0.23
CA GLN A 74 -17.95 5.35 -0.71
C GLN A 74 -18.45 4.07 -0.03
N PHE A 75 -17.62 3.04 0.06
CA PHE A 75 -17.95 1.80 0.76
C PHE A 75 -18.37 2.05 2.22
N LEU A 76 -17.64 2.91 2.95
CA LEU A 76 -17.98 3.24 4.34
C LEU A 76 -19.31 4.00 4.45
N LEU A 77 -19.56 4.97 3.56
CA LEU A 77 -20.83 5.69 3.49
C LEU A 77 -22.01 4.74 3.22
N ASP A 78 -21.84 3.79 2.29
CA ASP A 78 -22.87 2.78 1.97
C ASP A 78 -23.16 1.82 3.14
N LYS A 79 -22.19 1.65 4.05
CA LYS A 79 -22.38 0.93 5.32
C LYS A 79 -22.96 1.79 6.43
N GLY A 80 -23.29 3.05 6.15
CA GLY A 80 -23.86 4.00 7.11
C GLY A 80 -22.83 4.64 8.04
N VAL A 81 -21.53 4.52 7.74
CA VAL A 81 -20.47 5.20 8.49
C VAL A 81 -20.45 6.67 8.07
N GLN A 82 -20.53 7.58 9.05
CA GLN A 82 -20.36 9.01 8.84
C GLN A 82 -18.87 9.37 8.94
N LEU A 83 -18.38 10.18 7.99
CA LEU A 83 -16.95 10.51 7.82
C LEU A 83 -16.70 12.02 7.95
#